data_AF-A0A0C1R2K7-F1
#
_entry.id   AF-A0A0C1R2K7-F1
#
_cell.length_a   1.000
_cell.length_b   1.000
_cell.length_c   1.000
_cell.angle_alpha   90.00
_cell.angle_beta   90.00
_cell.angle_gamma   90.00
#
_symmetry.space_group_name_H-M   'P 1'
#
loop_
_entity.id
_entity.type
_entity.pdbx_description
1 polymer ?
#
loop_
_entity_poly.entity_id
_entity_poly.type
_entity_poly.pdbx_seq_one_letter_code
_entity_poly.pdbx_strand_id
1 'polypeptide(L)'
;MSHIRCLCNAIINLSVIPNRQEFRLIWDPRVDEVIDSLVEAYRQATSDDEFKNQAYRSFYRRKPTPPQIYECSNCGRLIVFANPSDVKPAFWFQRERVDGEANSLRSIVEKTIDNEAAT
;
A
#
# COMPACT_ATOMS: atom_id res chain seq x y z
N MET A 1 12.92 6.32 18.47
CA MET A 1 13.44 5.10 17.82
C MET A 1 12.94 5.10 16.38
N SER A 2 13.76 5.54 15.43
CA SER A 2 13.36 5.71 14.02
C SER A 2 13.86 4.59 13.11
N HIS A 3 14.25 3.45 13.66
CA HIS A 3 14.73 2.32 12.88
C HIS A 3 14.30 0.99 13.50
N ILE A 4 14.20 -0.03 12.65
CA ILE A 4 13.93 -1.41 13.05
C ILE A 4 14.96 -2.34 12.41
N ARG A 5 15.36 -3.39 13.13
CA ARG A 5 16.25 -4.43 12.62
C ARG A 5 15.43 -5.52 11.96
N CYS A 6 15.70 -5.79 10.69
CA CYS A 6 15.09 -6.88 9.94
C CYS A 6 15.58 -8.24 10.45
N LEU A 7 14.84 -9.32 10.16
CA LEU A 7 15.26 -10.70 10.42
C LEU A 7 16.53 -11.09 9.64
N CYS A 8 16.86 -10.41 8.54
CA CYS A 8 18.15 -10.55 7.85
C CYS A 8 19.29 -9.70 8.46
N ASN A 9 19.05 -9.12 9.64
CA ASN A 9 19.97 -8.26 10.39
C ASN A 9 20.21 -6.85 9.80
N ALA A 10 19.64 -6.53 8.63
CA ALA A 10 19.70 -5.19 8.05
C ALA A 10 18.89 -4.16 8.86
N ILE A 11 19.34 -2.90 8.88
CA ILE A 11 18.65 -1.79 9.53
C ILE A 11 17.73 -1.11 8.53
N ILE A 12 16.47 -0.89 8.92
CA ILE A 12 15.46 -0.22 8.12
C ILE A 12 15.12 1.11 8.79
N ASN A 13 15.22 2.19 8.03
CA ASN A 13 14.91 3.54 8.49
C ASN A 13 13.41 3.82 8.38
N LEU A 14 12.75 3.98 9.53
CA LEU A 14 11.33 4.29 9.65
C LEU A 14 11.01 5.79 9.49
N SER A 15 12.03 6.65 9.42
CA SER A 15 11.82 8.08 9.12
C SER A 15 11.58 8.35 7.62
N VAL A 16 11.87 7.38 6.75
CA VAL A 16 11.56 7.50 5.33
C VAL A 16 10.06 7.31 5.18
N ILE A 17 9.37 8.24 4.50
CA ILE A 17 7.95 8.04 4.17
C ILE A 17 7.87 6.72 3.38
N PRO A 18 7.21 5.68 3.93
CA PRO A 18 7.24 4.34 3.35
C PRO A 18 6.64 4.30 1.94
N ASN A 19 5.82 5.29 1.63
CA ASN A 19 5.21 5.45 0.34
C ASN A 19 5.10 6.93 -0.05
N ARG A 20 6.05 7.42 -0.84
CA ARG A 20 6.05 8.80 -1.35
C ARG A 20 5.00 9.05 -2.44
N GLN A 21 4.39 8.00 -3.00
CA GLN A 21 3.47 8.04 -4.14
C GLN A 21 2.04 7.61 -3.78
N GLU A 22 1.74 7.43 -2.49
CA GLU A 22 0.39 7.13 -1.97
C GLU A 22 -0.27 5.80 -2.41
N PHE A 23 0.43 4.85 -3.04
CA PHE A 23 -0.14 3.52 -3.32
C PHE A 23 -0.66 2.79 -2.06
N ARG A 24 -1.93 2.37 -2.06
CA ARG A 24 -2.51 1.67 -0.90
C ARG A 24 -2.42 0.18 -1.12
N LEU A 25 -1.85 -0.53 -0.13
CA LEU A 25 -1.99 -1.98 -0.06
C LEU A 25 -3.36 -2.29 0.52
N ILE A 26 -4.21 -2.86 -0.32
CA ILE A 26 -5.56 -3.33 0.03
C ILE A 26 -5.47 -4.84 0.14
N TRP A 27 -6.03 -5.40 1.21
CA TRP A 27 -6.17 -6.86 1.36
C TRP A 27 -7.17 -7.40 0.33
N ASP A 28 -6.90 -8.54 -0.29
CA ASP A 28 -7.76 -9.10 -1.35
C ASP A 28 -9.25 -9.22 -0.97
N PRO A 29 -9.65 -9.71 0.23
CA PRO A 29 -11.07 -9.73 0.60
C PRO A 29 -11.73 -8.34 0.66
N ARG A 30 -10.92 -7.31 0.87
CA ARG A 30 -11.39 -5.91 0.86
C ARG A 30 -11.53 -5.38 -0.56
N VAL A 31 -10.88 -5.97 -1.55
CA VAL A 31 -11.09 -5.61 -2.96
C VAL A 31 -12.53 -5.91 -3.35
N ASP A 32 -13.05 -7.08 -2.97
CA ASP A 32 -14.44 -7.46 -3.25
C ASP A 32 -15.43 -6.48 -2.57
N GLU A 33 -15.23 -6.15 -1.30
CA GLU A 33 -16.06 -5.15 -0.60
C GLU A 33 -16.05 -3.78 -1.29
N VAL A 34 -14.89 -3.37 -1.83
CA VAL A 34 -14.74 -2.11 -2.54
C VAL A 34 -15.47 -2.17 -3.88
N ILE A 35 -15.36 -3.28 -4.62
CA ILE A 35 -16.07 -3.49 -5.89
C ILE A 35 -17.57 -3.41 -5.66
N ASP A 36 -18.10 -4.13 -4.68
CA ASP A 36 -19.53 -4.11 -4.35
C ASP A 36 -20.00 -2.70 -3.99
N SER A 37 -19.20 -1.97 -3.19
CA SER A 37 -19.48 -0.59 -2.82
C SER A 37 -19.47 0.36 -4.04
N LEU A 38 -18.61 0.13 -5.03
CA LEU A 38 -18.54 0.91 -6.25
C LEU A 38 -19.72 0.63 -7.18
N VAL A 39 -20.13 -0.64 -7.30
CA VAL A 39 -21.32 -1.03 -8.07
C VAL A 39 -22.56 -0.37 -7.49
N GLU A 40 -22.70 -0.38 -6.16
CA GLU A 40 -23.84 0.25 -5.51
C GLU A 40 -23.80 1.78 -5.64
N ALA A 41 -22.63 2.40 -5.50
CA ALA A 41 -22.46 3.83 -5.70
C ALA A 41 -22.85 4.26 -7.13
N TYR A 42 -22.49 3.46 -8.13
CA TYR A 42 -22.86 3.73 -9.52
C TYR A 42 -24.38 3.65 -9.75
N ARG A 43 -25.07 2.69 -9.10
CA ARG A 43 -26.53 2.56 -9.22
C ARG A 43 -27.30 3.71 -8.57
N GLN A 44 -26.76 4.27 -7.50
CA GLN A 44 -27.44 5.30 -6.70
C GLN A 44 -27.10 6.73 -7.14
N ALA A 45 -25.92 6.93 -7.73
CA ALA A 45 -25.46 8.26 -8.11
C ALA A 45 -26.34 8.89 -9.19
N THR A 46 -26.72 10.14 -8.97
CA THR A 46 -27.49 10.95 -9.92
C THR A 46 -26.59 11.78 -10.84
N SER A 47 -25.28 11.78 -10.59
CA SER A 47 -24.27 12.49 -11.37
C SER A 47 -22.88 11.85 -11.23
N ASP A 48 -21.99 12.13 -12.18
CA ASP A 48 -20.60 11.68 -12.16
C ASP A 48 -19.83 12.18 -10.93
N ASP A 49 -20.09 13.42 -10.48
CA ASP A 49 -19.42 13.98 -9.32
C ASP A 49 -19.90 13.36 -8.00
N GLU A 50 -21.18 13.00 -7.93
CA GLU A 50 -21.71 12.22 -6.82
C GLU A 50 -21.07 10.83 -6.77
N PHE A 51 -21.00 10.14 -7.91
CA PHE A 51 -20.32 8.86 -8.02
C PHE A 51 -18.85 8.95 -7.61
N LYS A 52 -18.08 9.93 -8.12
CA LYS A 52 -16.67 10.15 -7.75
C LYS A 52 -16.50 10.35 -6.25
N ASN A 53 -17.38 11.13 -5.62
CA ASN A 53 -17.34 11.36 -4.18
C ASN A 53 -17.63 10.09 -3.38
N GLN A 54 -18.59 9.27 -3.81
CA GLN A 54 -18.90 8.00 -3.18
C GLN A 54 -17.76 6.99 -3.37
N ALA A 55 -17.24 6.86 -4.59
CA ALA A 55 -16.08 6.03 -4.91
C ALA A 55 -14.87 6.43 -4.05
N TYR A 56 -14.56 7.72 -3.96
CA TYR A 56 -13.49 8.23 -3.11
C TYR A 56 -13.67 7.77 -1.65
N ARG A 57 -14.88 7.82 -1.09
CA ARG A 57 -15.16 7.37 0.29
C ARG A 57 -14.99 5.85 0.47
N SER A 58 -15.28 5.05 -0.56
CA SER A 58 -15.05 3.60 -0.53
C SER A 58 -13.56 3.26 -0.39
N PHE A 59 -12.68 3.99 -1.07
CA PHE A 59 -11.22 3.84 -0.95
C PHE A 59 -10.64 4.56 0.29
N TYR A 60 -11.19 5.72 0.65
CA TYR A 60 -10.77 6.56 1.77
C TYR A 60 -11.71 6.41 2.97
N ARG A 61 -11.75 5.20 3.55
CA ARG A 61 -12.26 5.08 4.92
C ARG A 61 -11.26 5.74 5.88
N ARG A 62 -11.72 6.74 6.65
CA ARG A 62 -10.93 7.39 7.73
C ARG A 62 -10.40 6.39 8.77
N LYS A 63 -11.01 5.20 8.87
CA LYS A 63 -10.58 4.06 9.71
C LYS A 63 -10.95 2.73 9.05
N PRO A 64 -10.11 1.68 9.15
CA PRO A 64 -8.75 1.72 9.70
C PRO A 64 -7.80 2.50 8.78
N THR A 65 -6.84 3.21 9.39
CA THR A 65 -5.71 3.81 8.67
C THR A 65 -5.04 2.69 7.86
N PRO A 66 -4.70 2.92 6.57
CA PRO A 66 -3.94 1.94 5.81
C PRO A 66 -2.69 1.52 6.60
N PRO A 67 -2.32 0.23 6.59
CA PRO A 67 -1.14 -0.22 7.30
C PRO A 67 0.10 0.49 6.73
N GLN A 68 1.04 0.81 7.61
CA GLN A 68 2.29 1.44 7.22
C GLN A 68 3.32 0.35 6.91
N ILE A 69 3.89 0.37 5.70
CA ILE A 69 4.68 -0.76 5.19
C ILE A 69 6.06 -0.32 4.74
N TYR A 70 7.10 -0.93 5.32
CA TYR A 70 8.49 -0.65 4.98
C TYR A 70 9.14 -1.86 4.33
N GLU A 71 9.84 -1.64 3.22
CA GLU A 71 10.58 -2.70 2.53
C GLU A 71 12.05 -2.74 2.97
N CYS A 72 12.53 -3.95 3.29
CA CYS A 72 13.94 -4.18 3.56
C CYS A 72 14.73 -4.14 2.25
N SER A 73 15.66 -3.19 2.13
CA SER A 73 16.54 -3.07 0.95
C SER A 73 17.43 -4.30 0.70
N ASN A 74 17.74 -5.08 1.73
CA ASN A 74 18.64 -6.23 1.61
C ASN A 74 17.92 -7.53 1.18
N CYS A 75 16.71 -7.78 1.69
CA CYS A 75 16.03 -9.06 1.48
C CYS A 75 14.62 -8.95 0.90
N GLY A 76 14.15 -7.73 0.60
CA GLY A 76 12.81 -7.47 0.05
C GLY A 76 11.65 -7.76 1.00
N ARG A 77 11.93 -8.12 2.26
CA ARG A 77 10.90 -8.38 3.27
C ARG A 77 10.13 -7.11 3.60
N LEU A 78 8.81 -7.20 3.62
CA LEU A 78 7.91 -6.14 4.02
C LEU A 78 7.65 -6.20 5.52
N ILE A 79 7.75 -5.05 6.19
CA ILE A 79 7.41 -4.85 7.59
C ILE A 79 6.10 -4.10 7.64
N VAL A 80 5.09 -4.68 8.27
CA VAL A 80 3.74 -4.12 8.29
C VAL A 80 3.37 -3.67 9.70
N PHE A 81 3.08 -2.38 9.85
CA PHE A 81 2.52 -1.79 11.07
C PHE A 81 1.03 -1.54 10.85
N ALA A 82 0.18 -1.90 11.81
CA ALA A 82 -1.27 -1.67 11.68
C ALA A 82 -1.60 -0.18 11.79
N ASN A 83 -0.86 0.56 12.63
CA ASN A 83 -0.94 2.00 12.76
C ASN A 83 0.47 2.63 12.73
N PRO A 84 0.59 3.90 12.26
CA PRO A 84 1.87 4.62 12.27
C PRO A 84 2.50 4.82 13.66
N SER A 85 1.68 4.75 14.71
CA SER A 85 2.11 4.89 16.11
C SER A 85 2.57 3.56 16.73
N ASP A 86 2.43 2.45 16.03
CA ASP A 86 2.76 1.13 16.59
C ASP A 86 4.28 1.00 16.81
N VAL A 87 4.66 0.51 18.00
CA VAL A 87 6.07 0.31 18.37
C VAL A 87 6.62 -1.01 17.80
N LYS A 88 5.74 -1.95 17.46
CA LYS A 88 6.08 -3.26 16.93
C LYS A 88 5.30 -3.52 15.65
N PRO A 89 5.91 -4.22 14.67
CA PRO A 89 5.18 -4.62 13.48
C PRO A 89 4.08 -5.61 13.84
N ALA A 90 2.94 -5.49 13.17
CA ALA A 90 1.85 -6.45 13.25
C ALA A 90 2.29 -7.79 12.65
N PHE A 91 3.00 -7.76 11.52
CA PHE A 91 3.59 -8.94 10.90
C PHE A 91 4.74 -8.59 9.94
N TRP A 92 5.46 -9.63 9.53
CA TRP A 92 6.51 -9.59 8.53
C TRP A 92 6.07 -10.42 7.34
N PHE A 93 6.20 -9.90 6.13
CA PHE A 93 5.81 -10.60 4.91
C PHE A 93 7.00 -10.74 3.97
N GLN A 94 7.29 -11.97 3.58
CA GLN A 94 8.28 -12.27 2.55
C GLN A 94 7.51 -12.61 1.28
N ARG A 95 7.70 -11.81 0.22
CA ARG A 95 7.16 -12.15 -1.11
C ARG A 95 7.80 -13.44 -1.60
N GLU A 96 7.00 -14.35 -2.13
CA GLU A 96 7.50 -15.47 -2.92
C GLU A 96 8.21 -14.91 -4.17
N ARG A 97 9.37 -15.47 -4.50
CA ARG A 97 10.09 -15.08 -5.72
C ARG A 97 9.36 -15.73 -6.89
N VAL A 98 8.67 -14.92 -7.68
CA VAL A 98 8.09 -15.35 -8.95
C VAL A 98 9.01 -14.84 -10.04
N ASP A 99 9.58 -15.75 -10.83
CA ASP A 99 10.43 -15.37 -11.96
C ASP A 99 9.60 -14.57 -12.98
N GLY A 100 9.95 -13.30 -13.20
CA GLY A 100 9.40 -12.47 -14.29
C GLY A 100 8.67 -11.19 -13.87
N GLU A 101 8.25 -11.03 -12.61
CA GLU A 101 7.60 -9.80 -12.14
C GLU A 101 8.49 -8.94 -11.23
N ALA A 102 8.12 -7.67 -11.05
CA ALA A 102 8.90 -6.73 -10.26
C ALA A 102 9.10 -7.22 -8.82
N ASN A 103 10.32 -7.64 -8.51
CA ASN A 103 10.73 -8.28 -7.26
C ASN A 103 10.75 -7.33 -6.04
N SER A 104 10.39 -6.06 -6.23
CA SER A 104 10.36 -5.03 -5.19
C SER A 104 9.21 -4.06 -5.45
N LEU A 105 8.52 -3.62 -4.38
CA LEU A 105 7.51 -2.56 -4.50
C LEU A 105 8.16 -1.27 -5.00
N ARG A 106 9.38 -1.00 -4.54
CA ARG A 106 10.19 0.12 -5.02
C ARG A 106 10.47 0.04 -6.51
N SER A 107 10.78 -1.13 -7.05
CA SER A 107 11.00 -1.27 -8.50
C SER A 107 9.73 -1.10 -9.34
N ILE A 108 8.55 -1.45 -8.80
CA ILE A 108 7.26 -1.14 -9.46
C ILE A 108 7.11 0.38 -9.55
N VAL A 109 7.32 1.07 -8.42
CA VAL A 109 7.27 2.53 -8.31
C VAL A 109 8.21 3.21 -9.30
N GLU A 110 9.48 2.82 -9.30
CA GLU A 110 10.51 3.42 -10.16
C GLU A 110 10.15 3.25 -11.64
N LYS A 111 9.65 2.07 -12.05
CA LYS A 111 9.19 1.82 -13.43
C LYS A 111 7.99 2.68 -13.84
N THR A 112 7.04 2.92 -12.94
CA THR A 112 5.87 3.75 -13.25
C THR A 112 6.27 5.21 -13.46
N ILE A 113 7.23 5.73 -12.67
CA ILE A 113 7.78 7.08 -12.84
C ILE A 113 8.43 7.25 -14.22
N ASP A 114 9.28 6.29 -14.60
CA ASP A 114 10.00 6.36 -15.88
C ASP A 114 9.06 6.36 -17.08
N ASN A 115 7.89 5.71 -16.96
CA ASN A 115 6.87 5.69 -18.01
C ASN A 115 6.05 6.99 -18.06
N GLU A 116 5.77 7.64 -16.93
CA GLU A 116 5.05 8.93 -16.89
C GLU A 116 5.93 10.11 -17.36
N ALA A 117 7.25 10.04 -17.16
CA ALA A 117 8.19 11.06 -17.64
C ALA A 117 8.49 10.97 -19.16
N ALA A 118 8.02 9.93 -19.83
CA ALA A 118 8.22 9.67 -21.26
C ALA A 118 7.02 10.03 -22.15
N THR A 119 5.94 10.57 -21.55
CA THR A 119 4.73 11.12 -22.22
C THR A 119 4.63 12.62 -22.03
#